data_AF-A0A3Q0RGJ0-F1
#
_entry.id   AF-A0A3Q0RGJ0-F1
#
_cell.length_a   1.000
_cell.length_b   1.000
_cell.length_c   1.000
_cell.angle_alpha   90.00
_cell.angle_beta   90.00
_cell.angle_gamma   90.00
#
_symmetry.space_group_name_H-M   'P 1'
#
loop_
_entity.id
_entity.type
_entity.pdbx_description
1 polymer ?
#
loop_
_entity_poly.entity_id
_entity_poly.type
_entity_poly.pdbx_seq_one_letter_code
_entity_poly.pdbx_strand_id
1 'polypeptide(L)'
;MAQWQALLKLDSALQSRVCQLYEKRFPREIRHYLCVWIENQDCWRCSFSREYEPLNLAVLLSECLKEEKQILASVCEVQVSLMLLYLFFSFFVLQIVQRQLVNILKQTHQVVETLTDVELPEWKRRQQLACIGSPAETSLDHLEKWFSTVAEVLLGVHEQLKKLQDLNSKYSITDNIDLPASISEIEKFALPLLMKLLTNALVVVKQPVMQKFPQRPLILKTGVQFSMTVRFLVNIPEFKCKFKVKPVFDKVSARWTNVQYRGESPWHSGCMNFNLEFKIRSSLLLIRQSVCSFIDRVPPVLLVQASSLPVVVISSTSQVPSAWASIMWWNMLSTSEPWNLSLFINPPPLTWEQLSQALSWQFLTVGQRGLDENQLSMLRDKIVVPILFGMLNENTWIWIDGILDLIKKHLVDLWRDGSIMGFVSRERTRLLLQEKQAGNFLIRFSESSKDGAVTFSWVDQSNEPHVHAIQPYTKKELSVSTLPDIIYRYSLSSQRSRNPLVYLYPDIPKDTAFGRYKSCGITSRLTFSTITSKQIIML
;
A
#
# COMPACT_ATOMS: atom_id res chain seq x y z
N MET A 1 -62.31 21.94 -29.67
CA MET A 1 -61.74 23.13 -30.36
C MET A 1 -62.08 23.01 -31.83
N ALA A 2 -62.39 24.12 -32.52
CA ALA A 2 -62.66 24.08 -33.96
C ALA A 2 -61.40 23.67 -34.75
N GLN A 3 -61.56 22.87 -35.80
CA GLN A 3 -60.52 22.46 -36.75
C GLN A 3 -59.76 23.68 -37.28
N TRP A 4 -60.46 24.79 -37.54
CA TRP A 4 -59.87 26.06 -37.95
C TRP A 4 -58.83 26.62 -36.99
N GLN A 5 -59.08 26.52 -35.68
CA GLN A 5 -58.17 27.02 -34.66
C GLN A 5 -56.88 26.19 -34.59
N ALA A 6 -56.92 24.92 -35.00
CA ALA A 6 -55.73 24.08 -35.12
C ALA A 6 -54.89 24.46 -36.35
N LEU A 7 -55.53 24.78 -37.48
CA LEU A 7 -54.85 25.21 -38.71
C LEU A 7 -54.15 26.57 -38.56
N LEU A 8 -54.74 27.51 -37.82
CA LEU A 8 -54.14 28.83 -37.55
C LEU A 8 -52.90 28.77 -36.66
N LYS A 9 -52.61 27.63 -36.04
CA LYS A 9 -51.40 27.40 -35.22
C LYS A 9 -50.26 26.73 -36.01
N LEU A 10 -50.48 26.39 -37.28
CA LEU A 10 -49.47 25.78 -38.14
C LEU A 10 -48.40 26.80 -38.57
N ASP A 11 -47.30 26.32 -39.14
CA ASP A 11 -46.22 27.18 -39.63
C ASP A 11 -46.64 28.07 -40.83
N SER A 12 -45.83 29.06 -41.18
CA SER A 12 -46.15 30.02 -42.25
C SER A 12 -46.30 29.38 -43.63
N ALA A 13 -45.62 28.25 -43.90
CA ALA A 13 -45.69 27.54 -45.17
C ALA A 13 -47.00 26.76 -45.33
N LEU A 14 -47.44 26.05 -44.29
CA LEU A 14 -48.71 25.34 -44.25
C LEU A 14 -49.88 26.31 -44.14
N GLN A 15 -49.72 27.42 -43.43
CA GLN A 15 -50.70 28.51 -43.45
C GLN A 15 -50.83 29.11 -44.85
N SER A 16 -49.74 29.28 -45.60
CA SER A 16 -49.80 29.71 -47.01
C SER A 16 -50.57 28.71 -47.86
N ARG A 17 -50.36 27.40 -47.66
CA ARG A 17 -51.11 26.34 -48.33
C ARG A 17 -52.60 26.37 -47.97
N VAL A 18 -52.94 26.60 -46.69
CA VAL A 18 -54.33 26.82 -46.26
C VAL A 18 -54.90 28.10 -46.88
N CYS A 19 -54.13 29.17 -47.03
CA CYS A 19 -54.60 30.39 -47.72
C CYS A 19 -54.93 30.13 -49.19
N GLN A 20 -54.08 29.36 -49.89
CA GLN A 20 -54.30 28.96 -51.29
C GLN A 20 -55.56 28.12 -51.47
N LEU A 21 -55.97 27.31 -50.48
CA LEU A 21 -57.23 26.53 -50.53
C LEU A 21 -58.46 27.43 -50.65
N TYR A 22 -58.44 28.58 -49.99
CA TYR A 22 -59.57 29.51 -49.92
C TYR A 22 -59.50 30.61 -50.99
N GLU A 23 -58.33 30.82 -51.59
CA GLU A 23 -58.10 31.85 -52.60
C GLU A 23 -59.01 31.66 -53.82
N LYS A 24 -59.87 32.65 -54.10
CA LYS A 24 -60.88 32.66 -55.18
C LYS A 24 -61.97 31.58 -55.10
N ARG A 25 -62.01 30.72 -54.07
CA ARG A 25 -63.02 29.66 -53.89
C ARG A 25 -64.08 30.00 -52.83
N PHE A 26 -63.66 30.45 -51.65
CA PHE A 26 -64.57 30.77 -50.55
C PHE A 26 -63.96 31.84 -49.63
N PRO A 27 -64.70 32.88 -49.22
CA PRO A 27 -64.16 33.94 -48.37
C PRO A 27 -63.63 33.40 -47.04
N ARG A 28 -62.36 33.66 -46.76
CA ARG A 28 -61.67 33.17 -45.56
C ARG A 28 -62.23 33.77 -44.28
N GLU A 29 -62.73 35.01 -44.36
CA GLU A 29 -63.36 35.74 -43.26
C GLU A 29 -64.60 34.98 -42.78
N ILE A 30 -65.42 34.47 -43.71
CA ILE A 30 -66.61 33.67 -43.40
C ILE A 30 -66.20 32.34 -42.77
N ARG A 31 -65.17 31.67 -43.32
CA ARG A 31 -64.58 30.44 -42.74
C ARG A 31 -64.07 30.67 -41.32
N HIS A 32 -63.53 31.86 -41.03
CA HIS A 32 -62.96 32.24 -39.74
C HIS A 32 -64.01 32.54 -38.68
N TYR A 33 -64.97 33.42 -38.98
CA TYR A 33 -66.00 33.82 -38.01
C TYR A 33 -67.05 32.72 -37.75
N LEU A 34 -67.34 31.87 -38.75
CA LEU A 34 -68.35 30.82 -38.64
C LEU A 34 -67.74 29.42 -38.50
N CYS A 35 -66.46 29.30 -38.14
CA CYS A 35 -65.73 28.03 -38.13
C CYS A 35 -66.44 26.90 -37.35
N VAL A 36 -66.90 27.18 -36.13
CA VAL A 36 -67.60 26.20 -35.28
C VAL A 36 -68.93 25.77 -35.90
N TRP A 37 -69.66 26.71 -36.50
CA TRP A 37 -70.96 26.43 -37.11
C TRP A 37 -70.81 25.58 -38.39
N ILE A 38 -69.84 25.93 -39.25
CA ILE A 38 -69.55 25.23 -40.51
C ILE A 38 -69.12 23.77 -40.26
N GLU A 39 -68.28 23.56 -39.24
CA GLU A 39 -67.73 22.24 -38.90
C GLU A 39 -68.77 21.30 -38.25
N ASN A 40 -69.85 21.84 -37.68
CA ASN A 40 -70.91 21.09 -37.01
C ASN A 40 -72.11 20.75 -37.92
N GLN A 41 -72.11 21.14 -39.20
CA GLN A 41 -73.20 20.79 -40.11
C GLN A 41 -73.02 19.37 -40.65
N ASP A 42 -73.99 18.47 -40.38
CA ASP A 42 -74.05 17.12 -40.97
C ASP A 42 -74.44 17.13 -42.46
N CYS A 43 -75.04 18.22 -42.92
CA CYS A 43 -75.71 18.37 -44.22
C CYS A 43 -74.76 18.33 -45.43
N TRP A 44 -73.44 18.49 -45.22
CA TRP A 44 -72.46 18.46 -46.31
C TRP A 44 -72.19 17.05 -46.87
N ARG A 45 -72.59 15.99 -46.15
CA ARG A 45 -72.42 14.58 -46.58
C ARG A 45 -73.45 14.10 -47.61
N CYS A 46 -74.57 14.81 -47.77
CA CYS A 46 -75.70 14.39 -48.60
C CYS A 46 -75.89 15.32 -49.80
N SER A 47 -74.87 15.49 -50.65
CA SER A 47 -74.97 16.28 -51.88
C SER A 47 -75.25 15.37 -53.10
N PHE A 48 -76.45 14.79 -53.14
CA PHE A 48 -76.99 14.10 -54.33
C PHE A 48 -78.51 14.31 -54.47
N SER A 49 -78.97 15.55 -54.42
CA SER A 49 -80.31 15.92 -54.92
C SER A 49 -80.21 17.17 -55.78
N ARG A 50 -80.73 17.04 -57.01
CA ARG A 50 -80.67 18.07 -58.07
C ARG A 50 -81.63 19.21 -57.77
N GLU A 51 -81.22 20.39 -58.24
CA GLU A 51 -81.94 21.66 -58.37
C GLU A 51 -81.63 22.71 -57.28
N TYR A 52 -81.15 23.87 -57.76
CA TYR A 52 -80.71 25.11 -57.10
C TYR A 52 -79.21 25.27 -56.75
N GLU A 53 -78.69 26.47 -57.03
CA GLU A 53 -77.30 26.96 -56.87
C GLU A 53 -76.60 26.75 -55.50
N PRO A 54 -77.25 26.57 -54.32
CA PRO A 54 -76.52 26.29 -53.07
C PRO A 54 -75.79 24.94 -53.02
N LEU A 55 -76.01 24.02 -53.96
CA LEU A 55 -75.27 22.76 -54.04
C LEU A 55 -73.78 22.94 -54.37
N ASN A 56 -73.41 23.98 -55.12
CA ASN A 56 -72.01 24.19 -55.52
C ASN A 56 -71.15 24.66 -54.33
N LEU A 57 -71.70 25.55 -53.50
CA LEU A 57 -71.04 26.02 -52.28
C LEU A 57 -70.85 24.89 -51.26
N ALA A 58 -71.82 23.97 -51.19
CA ALA A 58 -71.80 22.82 -50.31
C ALA A 58 -70.69 21.83 -50.63
N VAL A 59 -70.56 21.50 -51.91
CA VAL A 59 -69.50 20.61 -52.41
C VAL A 59 -68.14 21.28 -52.19
N LEU A 60 -67.98 22.56 -52.55
CA LEU A 60 -66.74 23.31 -52.35
C LEU A 60 -66.30 23.36 -50.88
N LEU A 61 -67.22 23.64 -49.95
CA LEU A 61 -66.91 23.65 -48.52
C LEU A 61 -66.53 22.26 -48.01
N SER A 62 -67.21 21.21 -48.48
CA SER A 62 -66.89 19.83 -48.10
C SER A 62 -65.50 19.40 -48.58
N GLU A 63 -65.10 19.80 -49.80
CA GLU A 63 -63.77 19.56 -50.36
C GLU A 63 -62.69 20.32 -49.59
N CYS A 64 -62.90 21.62 -49.33
CA CYS A 64 -61.98 22.42 -48.52
C CYS A 64 -61.80 21.84 -47.11
N LEU A 65 -62.89 21.43 -46.42
CA LEU A 65 -62.81 20.81 -45.10
C LEU A 65 -62.10 19.45 -45.12
N LYS A 66 -62.21 18.69 -46.22
CA LYS A 66 -61.51 17.41 -46.40
C LYS A 66 -60.01 17.61 -46.61
N GLU A 67 -59.62 18.59 -47.44
CA GLU A 67 -58.22 18.93 -47.66
C GLU A 67 -57.55 19.52 -46.41
N GLU A 68 -58.28 20.35 -45.64
CA GLU A 68 -57.82 20.81 -44.33
C GLU A 68 -57.52 19.65 -43.36
N LYS A 69 -58.39 18.62 -43.34
CA LYS A 69 -58.15 17.41 -42.53
C LYS A 69 -56.93 16.63 -43.02
N GLN A 70 -56.68 16.57 -44.32
CA GLN A 70 -55.48 15.93 -44.88
C GLN A 70 -54.20 16.70 -44.51
N ILE A 71 -54.23 18.04 -44.53
CA ILE A 71 -53.10 18.87 -44.08
C ILE A 71 -52.81 18.59 -42.60
N LEU A 72 -53.83 18.60 -41.73
CA LEU A 72 -53.66 18.29 -40.31
C LEU A 72 -53.16 16.85 -40.07
N ALA A 73 -53.65 15.87 -40.84
CA ALA A 73 -53.20 14.48 -40.76
C ALA A 73 -51.72 14.34 -41.13
N SER A 74 -51.27 15.00 -42.21
CA SER A 74 -49.87 14.96 -42.65
C SER A 74 -48.90 15.57 -41.63
N VAL A 75 -49.31 16.64 -40.92
CA VAL A 75 -48.53 17.24 -39.83
C VAL A 75 -48.44 16.29 -38.64
N CYS A 76 -49.54 15.63 -38.30
CA CYS A 76 -49.58 14.65 -37.22
C CYS A 76 -48.66 13.45 -37.52
N GLU A 77 -48.68 12.92 -38.75
CA GLU A 77 -47.79 11.82 -39.17
C GLU A 77 -46.31 12.19 -39.08
N VAL A 78 -45.92 13.38 -39.55
CA VAL A 78 -44.54 13.86 -39.46
C VAL A 78 -44.10 14.06 -38.00
N GLN A 79 -44.97 14.62 -37.16
CA GLN A 79 -44.68 14.84 -35.75
C GLN A 79 -44.55 13.53 -34.95
N VAL A 80 -45.41 12.55 -35.24
CA VAL A 80 -45.32 11.20 -34.66
C VAL A 80 -44.06 10.48 -35.17
N SER A 81 -43.71 10.62 -36.46
CA SER A 81 -42.49 10.04 -37.02
C SER A 81 -41.22 10.61 -36.38
N LEU A 82 -41.15 11.93 -36.19
CA LEU A 82 -40.06 12.60 -35.46
C LEU A 82 -39.98 12.14 -33.99
N MET A 83 -41.12 11.97 -33.32
CA MET A 83 -41.17 11.47 -31.95
C MET A 83 -40.68 10.02 -31.85
N LEU A 84 -41.08 9.17 -32.80
CA LEU A 84 -40.62 7.78 -32.89
C LEU A 84 -39.12 7.70 -33.20
N LEU A 85 -38.60 8.56 -34.08
CA LEU A 85 -37.17 8.62 -34.40
C LEU A 85 -36.35 9.05 -33.17
N TYR A 86 -36.85 10.04 -32.41
CA TYR A 86 -36.22 10.47 -31.16
C TYR A 86 -36.23 9.36 -30.10
N LEU A 87 -37.35 8.66 -29.93
CA LEU A 87 -37.46 7.52 -29.02
C LEU A 87 -36.54 6.37 -29.43
N PHE A 88 -36.45 6.06 -30.74
CA PHE A 88 -35.57 5.04 -31.27
C PHE A 88 -34.09 5.39 -31.05
N PHE A 89 -33.70 6.63 -31.30
CA PHE A 89 -32.34 7.10 -31.06
C PHE A 89 -31.99 7.06 -29.57
N SER A 90 -32.89 7.53 -28.71
CA SER A 90 -32.75 7.47 -27.25
C SER A 90 -32.58 6.03 -26.75
N PHE A 91 -33.39 5.10 -27.27
CA PHE A 91 -33.31 3.67 -26.95
C PHE A 91 -31.98 3.05 -27.41
N PHE A 92 -31.53 3.37 -28.62
CA PHE A 92 -30.27 2.85 -29.16
C PHE A 92 -29.06 3.34 -28.35
N VAL A 93 -29.03 4.63 -28.00
CA VAL A 93 -28.00 5.22 -27.14
C VAL A 93 -27.98 4.53 -25.77
N LEU A 94 -29.15 4.27 -25.19
CA LEU A 94 -29.28 3.60 -23.90
C LEU A 94 -28.70 2.18 -23.91
N GLN A 95 -28.98 1.39 -24.96
CA GLN A 95 -28.40 0.04 -25.11
C GLN A 95 -26.88 0.07 -25.25
N ILE A 96 -26.32 1.04 -25.99
CA ILE A 96 -24.87 1.22 -26.12
C ILE A 96 -24.23 1.50 -24.76
N VAL A 97 -24.82 2.44 -23.99
CA VAL A 97 -24.34 2.81 -22.66
C VAL A 97 -24.33 1.59 -21.72
N GLN A 98 -25.41 0.81 -21.70
CA GLN A 98 -25.48 -0.42 -20.89
C GLN A 98 -24.38 -1.42 -21.26
N ARG A 99 -24.18 -1.68 -22.56
CA ARG A 99 -23.14 -2.61 -23.02
C ARG A 99 -21.74 -2.13 -22.63
N GLN A 100 -21.48 -0.83 -22.71
CA GLN A 100 -20.21 -0.25 -22.28
C GLN A 100 -20.01 -0.37 -20.76
N LEU A 101 -21.04 -0.11 -19.95
CA LEU A 101 -20.97 -0.25 -18.49
C LEU A 101 -20.62 -1.69 -18.07
N VAL A 102 -21.26 -2.69 -18.68
CA VAL A 102 -20.96 -4.11 -18.42
C VAL A 102 -19.51 -4.45 -18.80
N ASN A 103 -19.02 -3.95 -19.94
CA ASN A 103 -17.64 -4.19 -20.37
C ASN A 103 -16.62 -3.54 -19.42
N ILE A 104 -16.86 -2.30 -19.00
CA ILE A 104 -16.03 -1.60 -18.01
C ILE A 104 -16.00 -2.41 -16.72
N LEU A 105 -17.15 -2.84 -16.20
CA LEU A 105 -17.20 -3.64 -14.98
C LEU A 105 -16.46 -4.97 -15.09
N LYS A 106 -16.54 -5.65 -16.24
CA LYS A 106 -15.81 -6.90 -16.47
C LYS A 106 -14.29 -6.69 -16.43
N GLN A 107 -13.81 -5.60 -17.01
CA GLN A 107 -12.39 -5.22 -16.95
C GLN A 107 -12.00 -4.81 -15.53
N THR A 108 -12.81 -3.98 -14.88
CA THR A 108 -12.60 -3.54 -13.50
C THR A 108 -12.55 -4.72 -12.54
N HIS A 109 -13.37 -5.76 -12.74
CA HIS A 109 -13.32 -6.98 -11.93
C HIS A 109 -11.93 -7.62 -11.95
N GLN A 110 -11.34 -7.82 -13.14
CA GLN A 110 -10.00 -8.40 -13.28
C GLN A 110 -8.93 -7.54 -12.61
N VAL A 111 -9.06 -6.21 -12.72
CA VAL A 111 -8.14 -5.28 -12.06
C VAL A 111 -8.30 -5.34 -10.54
N VAL A 112 -9.52 -5.39 -10.02
CA VAL A 112 -9.77 -5.52 -8.57
C VAL A 112 -9.19 -6.83 -8.05
N GLU A 113 -9.39 -7.96 -8.72
CA GLU A 113 -8.77 -9.24 -8.34
C GLU A 113 -7.25 -9.15 -8.31
N THR A 114 -6.64 -8.58 -9.36
CA THR A 114 -5.18 -8.41 -9.40
C THR A 114 -4.68 -7.53 -8.25
N LEU A 115 -5.37 -6.42 -7.97
CA LEU A 115 -4.98 -5.51 -6.90
C LEU A 115 -5.12 -6.13 -5.50
N THR A 116 -6.21 -6.85 -5.23
CA THR A 116 -6.48 -7.40 -3.90
C THR A 116 -5.79 -8.74 -3.64
N ASP A 117 -5.60 -9.55 -4.68
CA ASP A 117 -5.20 -10.95 -4.54
C ASP A 117 -3.73 -11.18 -4.94
N VAL A 118 -3.09 -10.21 -5.63
CA VAL A 118 -1.66 -10.27 -6.02
C VAL A 118 -0.88 -9.08 -5.46
N GLU A 119 -1.16 -7.86 -5.93
CA GLU A 119 -0.33 -6.68 -5.64
C GLU A 119 -0.30 -6.31 -4.14
N LEU A 120 -1.47 -6.30 -3.50
CA LEU A 120 -1.58 -5.99 -2.08
C LEU A 120 -0.91 -7.06 -1.18
N PRO A 121 -1.14 -8.37 -1.37
CA PRO A 121 -0.40 -9.42 -0.67
C PRO A 121 1.11 -9.35 -0.87
N GLU A 122 1.58 -9.09 -2.09
CA GLU A 122 3.01 -8.93 -2.38
C GLU A 122 3.61 -7.72 -1.66
N TRP A 123 2.90 -6.59 -1.62
CA TRP A 123 3.31 -5.44 -0.84
C TRP A 123 3.33 -5.75 0.67
N LYS A 124 2.31 -6.44 1.20
CA LYS A 124 2.30 -6.89 2.61
C LYS A 124 3.51 -7.77 2.90
N ARG A 125 3.88 -8.67 1.99
CA ARG A 125 5.06 -9.52 2.11
C ARG A 125 6.36 -8.72 2.07
N ARG A 126 6.51 -7.75 1.15
CA ARG A 126 7.66 -6.84 1.12
C ARG A 126 7.77 -6.03 2.40
N GLN A 127 6.66 -5.50 2.91
CA GLN A 127 6.62 -4.78 4.19
C GLN A 127 7.06 -5.67 5.36
N GLN A 128 6.56 -6.91 5.41
CA GLN A 128 6.93 -7.90 6.42
C GLN A 128 8.46 -8.14 6.45
N LEU A 129 9.07 -8.29 5.26
CA LEU A 129 10.52 -8.46 5.12
C LEU A 129 11.29 -7.18 5.46
N ALA A 130 10.77 -6.02 5.05
CA ALA A 130 11.37 -4.73 5.38
C ALA A 130 11.37 -4.45 6.89
N CYS A 131 10.35 -4.94 7.62
CA CYS A 131 10.31 -4.84 9.08
C CYS A 131 11.50 -5.51 9.75
N ILE A 132 12.10 -6.54 9.13
CA ILE A 132 13.28 -7.23 9.65
C ILE A 132 14.57 -6.80 8.94
N GLY A 133 14.57 -5.68 8.21
CA GLY A 133 15.78 -5.07 7.63
C GLY A 133 16.02 -5.35 6.15
N SER A 134 15.08 -5.98 5.44
CA SER A 134 15.19 -6.11 3.97
C SER A 134 15.18 -4.73 3.29
N PRO A 135 16.02 -4.48 2.28
CA PRO A 135 16.05 -3.21 1.54
C PRO A 135 14.90 -3.07 0.53
N ALA A 136 13.85 -3.88 0.64
CA ALA A 136 12.71 -3.84 -0.27
C ALA A 136 11.98 -2.50 -0.23
N GLU A 137 11.56 -2.00 -1.39
CA GLU A 137 10.73 -0.81 -1.48
C GLU A 137 9.32 -1.11 -0.93
N THR A 138 8.87 -0.29 0.02
CA THR A 138 7.54 -0.41 0.65
C THR A 138 6.67 0.82 0.41
N SER A 139 6.97 1.63 -0.62
CA SER A 139 6.15 2.77 -1.00
C SER A 139 4.73 2.32 -1.35
N LEU A 140 3.76 3.14 -1.00
CA LEU A 140 2.34 2.87 -1.26
C LEU A 140 1.78 3.71 -2.39
N ASP A 141 2.59 4.55 -3.03
CA ASP A 141 2.10 5.60 -3.93
C ASP A 141 1.44 5.01 -5.19
N HIS A 142 2.02 3.93 -5.74
CA HIS A 142 1.44 3.18 -6.85
C HIS A 142 0.12 2.49 -6.44
N LEU A 143 0.11 1.80 -5.30
CA LEU A 143 -1.09 1.12 -4.79
C LEU A 143 -2.20 2.12 -4.48
N GLU A 144 -1.90 3.23 -3.81
CA GLU A 144 -2.88 4.28 -3.53
C GLU A 144 -3.45 4.86 -4.82
N LYS A 145 -2.61 5.12 -5.83
CA LYS A 145 -3.06 5.60 -7.13
C LYS A 145 -4.01 4.59 -7.79
N TRP A 146 -3.64 3.31 -7.86
CA TRP A 146 -4.48 2.28 -8.48
C TRP A 146 -5.80 2.06 -7.73
N PHE A 147 -5.75 1.95 -6.40
CA PHE A 147 -6.95 1.83 -5.56
C PHE A 147 -7.88 3.03 -5.73
N SER A 148 -7.33 4.25 -5.78
CA SER A 148 -8.12 5.48 -5.97
C SER A 148 -8.76 5.53 -7.35
N THR A 149 -8.01 5.26 -8.43
CA THR A 149 -8.56 5.26 -9.80
C THR A 149 -9.66 4.21 -9.99
N VAL A 150 -9.46 3.00 -9.47
CA VAL A 150 -10.48 1.94 -9.57
C VAL A 150 -11.72 2.29 -8.76
N ALA A 151 -11.56 2.86 -7.56
CA ALA A 151 -12.68 3.32 -6.76
C ALA A 151 -13.45 4.46 -7.44
N GLU A 152 -12.78 5.42 -8.09
CA GLU A 152 -13.41 6.49 -8.87
C GLU A 152 -14.24 5.92 -10.03
N VAL A 153 -13.72 4.93 -10.75
CA VAL A 153 -14.47 4.24 -11.84
C VAL A 153 -15.72 3.55 -11.27
N LEU A 154 -15.59 2.82 -10.17
CA LEU A 154 -16.73 2.10 -9.56
C LEU A 154 -17.80 3.07 -9.01
N LEU A 155 -17.37 4.16 -8.38
CA LEU A 155 -18.29 5.22 -7.91
C LEU A 155 -18.95 5.94 -9.10
N GLY A 156 -18.20 6.23 -10.15
CA GLY A 156 -18.71 6.80 -11.38
C GLY A 156 -19.77 5.92 -12.03
N VAL A 157 -19.55 4.60 -12.11
CA VAL A 157 -20.55 3.64 -12.59
C VAL A 157 -21.82 3.69 -11.72
N HIS A 158 -21.69 3.72 -10.39
CA HIS A 158 -22.83 3.84 -9.49
C HIS A 158 -23.62 5.13 -9.71
N GLU A 159 -22.95 6.27 -9.91
CA GLU A 159 -23.61 7.54 -10.20
C GLU A 159 -24.34 7.53 -11.56
N GLN A 160 -23.75 6.91 -12.58
CA GLN A 160 -24.42 6.76 -13.89
C GLN A 160 -25.66 5.87 -13.78
N LEU A 161 -25.59 4.77 -13.03
CA LEU A 161 -26.75 3.91 -12.77
C LEU A 161 -27.87 4.67 -12.07
N LYS A 162 -27.54 5.51 -11.08
CA LYS A 162 -28.52 6.34 -10.39
C LYS A 162 -29.19 7.35 -11.33
N LYS A 163 -28.43 8.01 -12.21
CA LYS A 163 -28.98 8.90 -13.24
C LYS A 163 -29.91 8.15 -14.20
N LEU A 164 -29.56 6.91 -14.57
CA LEU A 164 -30.42 6.07 -15.41
C LEU A 164 -31.72 5.67 -14.68
N GLN A 165 -31.68 5.37 -13.39
CA GLN A 165 -32.87 5.13 -12.56
C GLN A 165 -33.76 6.37 -12.47
N ASP A 166 -33.17 7.55 -12.24
CA ASP A 166 -33.89 8.83 -12.18
C ASP A 166 -34.55 9.18 -13.52
N LEU A 167 -33.90 8.89 -14.65
CA LEU A 167 -34.50 9.04 -15.97
C LEU A 167 -35.64 8.05 -16.19
N ASN A 168 -35.47 6.78 -15.80
CA ASN A 168 -36.52 5.77 -15.94
C ASN A 168 -37.78 6.13 -15.14
N SER A 169 -37.62 6.65 -13.92
CA SER A 169 -38.75 7.08 -13.07
C SER A 169 -39.48 8.33 -13.59
N LYS A 170 -38.80 9.22 -14.32
CA LYS A 170 -39.40 10.43 -14.90
C LYS A 170 -40.20 10.16 -16.18
N TYR A 171 -39.83 9.16 -16.96
CA TYR A 171 -40.41 8.94 -18.28
C TYR A 171 -41.35 7.73 -18.38
N SER A 172 -41.57 6.98 -17.29
CA SER A 172 -42.45 5.79 -17.20
C SER A 172 -42.63 5.09 -18.54
N ILE A 173 -41.52 4.62 -19.11
CA ILE A 173 -41.55 3.90 -20.38
C ILE A 173 -42.29 2.59 -20.09
N THR A 174 -43.50 2.51 -20.63
CA THR A 174 -44.50 1.51 -20.29
C THR A 174 -44.06 0.14 -20.81
N ASP A 175 -43.95 -0.82 -19.89
CA ASP A 175 -44.19 -2.26 -19.98
C ASP A 175 -43.46 -3.15 -21.00
N ASN A 176 -42.50 -2.67 -21.80
CA ASN A 176 -41.77 -3.56 -22.74
C ASN A 176 -40.23 -3.46 -22.69
N ILE A 177 -39.65 -2.85 -21.66
CA ILE A 177 -38.18 -2.75 -21.53
C ILE A 177 -37.74 -3.25 -20.15
N ASP A 178 -36.99 -4.36 -20.12
CA ASP A 178 -36.31 -4.93 -18.94
C ASP A 178 -35.15 -4.04 -18.41
N LEU A 179 -35.23 -2.73 -18.60
CA LEU A 179 -34.26 -1.75 -18.14
C LEU A 179 -34.09 -1.76 -16.60
N PRO A 180 -35.16 -1.85 -15.80
CA PRO A 180 -35.03 -1.92 -14.34
C PRO A 180 -34.28 -3.18 -13.88
N ALA A 181 -34.52 -4.32 -14.56
CA ALA A 181 -33.86 -5.59 -14.26
C ALA A 181 -32.36 -5.52 -14.59
N SER A 182 -32.01 -5.04 -15.78
CA SER A 182 -30.61 -4.88 -16.19
C SER A 182 -29.84 -3.87 -15.34
N ILE A 183 -30.44 -2.74 -14.93
CA ILE A 183 -29.82 -1.80 -13.99
C ILE A 183 -29.55 -2.47 -12.64
N SER A 184 -30.53 -3.22 -12.12
CA SER A 184 -30.37 -3.97 -10.86
C SER A 184 -29.26 -5.03 -10.96
N GLU A 185 -29.12 -5.70 -12.10
CA GLU A 185 -28.06 -6.68 -12.34
C GLU A 185 -26.67 -6.03 -12.38
N ILE A 186 -26.53 -4.88 -13.05
CA ILE A 186 -25.27 -4.14 -13.10
C ILE A 186 -24.90 -3.63 -11.71
N GLU A 187 -25.87 -3.12 -10.94
CA GLU A 187 -25.65 -2.68 -9.57
C GLU A 187 -25.26 -3.84 -8.63
N LYS A 188 -25.92 -5.01 -8.77
CA LYS A 188 -25.56 -6.25 -8.07
C LYS A 188 -24.14 -6.72 -8.39
N PHE A 189 -23.59 -6.37 -9.55
CA PHE A 189 -22.22 -6.70 -9.91
C PHE A 189 -21.22 -5.64 -9.42
N ALA A 190 -21.56 -4.35 -9.50
CA ALA A 190 -20.66 -3.25 -9.12
C ALA A 190 -20.45 -3.13 -7.60
N LEU A 191 -21.51 -3.30 -6.81
CA LEU A 191 -21.45 -3.14 -5.34
C LEU A 191 -20.48 -4.13 -4.66
N PRO A 192 -20.51 -5.45 -4.95
CA PRO A 192 -19.55 -6.38 -4.38
C PRO A 192 -18.09 -6.05 -4.72
N LEU A 193 -17.83 -5.55 -5.93
CA LEU A 193 -16.48 -5.13 -6.33
C LEU A 193 -15.99 -3.94 -5.53
N LEU A 194 -16.85 -2.93 -5.37
CA LEU A 194 -16.55 -1.77 -4.54
C LEU A 194 -16.33 -2.19 -3.08
N MET A 195 -17.17 -3.07 -2.54
CA MET A 195 -17.00 -3.58 -1.18
C MET A 195 -15.71 -4.38 -1.03
N LYS A 196 -15.36 -5.27 -1.99
CA LYS A 196 -14.09 -6.03 -1.98
C LYS A 196 -12.88 -5.10 -2.01
N LEU A 197 -12.94 -4.04 -2.82
CA LEU A 197 -11.86 -3.05 -2.89
C LEU A 197 -11.72 -2.28 -1.57
N LEU A 198 -12.83 -1.76 -1.03
CA LEU A 198 -12.81 -0.92 0.17
C LEU A 198 -12.44 -1.70 1.44
N THR A 199 -12.84 -2.98 1.55
CA THR A 199 -12.45 -3.83 2.70
C THR A 199 -10.95 -4.13 2.72
N ASN A 200 -10.30 -4.18 1.55
CA ASN A 200 -8.86 -4.40 1.42
C ASN A 200 -8.04 -3.09 1.37
N ALA A 201 -8.70 -1.94 1.21
CA ALA A 201 -8.03 -0.64 1.06
C ALA A 201 -7.38 -0.12 2.35
N LEU A 202 -7.74 -0.63 3.52
CA LEU A 202 -7.12 -0.21 4.77
C LEU A 202 -5.91 -1.07 5.09
N VAL A 203 -4.76 -0.43 5.29
CA VAL A 203 -3.50 -1.11 5.58
C VAL A 203 -2.76 -0.47 6.74
N VAL A 204 -1.99 -1.28 7.46
CA VAL A 204 -1.02 -0.80 8.45
C VAL A 204 0.25 -0.44 7.70
N VAL A 205 0.63 0.84 7.64
CA VAL A 205 1.82 1.33 6.91
C VAL A 205 3.06 1.26 7.76
N LYS A 206 2.94 1.72 9.02
CA LYS A 206 4.02 1.67 9.99
C LYS A 206 3.60 0.72 11.09
N GLN A 207 4.26 -0.43 11.14
CA GLN A 207 4.00 -1.45 12.14
C GLN A 207 4.30 -0.93 13.57
N PRO A 208 3.70 -1.52 14.61
CA PRO A 208 3.90 -1.10 16.00
C PRO A 208 5.37 -0.99 16.38
N VAL A 209 5.80 0.20 16.81
CA VAL A 209 7.20 0.45 17.17
C VAL A 209 7.32 1.40 18.37
N MET A 210 8.26 1.09 19.27
CA MET A 210 8.62 1.96 20.39
C MET A 210 9.60 3.05 19.95
N GLN A 211 9.39 4.30 20.37
CA GLN A 211 10.27 5.43 20.02
C GLN A 211 11.74 5.20 20.40
N LYS A 212 12.01 4.52 21.52
CA LYS A 212 13.38 4.21 21.97
C LYS A 212 14.10 3.15 21.12
N PHE A 213 13.35 2.34 20.36
CA PHE A 213 13.89 1.22 19.58
C PHE A 213 13.31 1.20 18.16
N PRO A 214 13.57 2.23 17.33
CA PRO A 214 12.97 2.33 16.00
C PRO A 214 13.43 1.22 15.04
N GLN A 215 14.61 0.63 15.29
CA GLN A 215 15.20 -0.43 14.47
C GLN A 215 14.61 -1.83 14.75
N ARG A 216 13.78 -1.97 15.80
CA ARG A 216 13.17 -3.26 16.17
C ARG A 216 11.65 -3.09 16.30
N PRO A 217 10.93 -2.98 15.18
CA PRO A 217 9.47 -2.97 15.20
C PRO A 217 8.92 -4.29 15.74
N LEU A 218 7.63 -4.32 16.07
CA LEU A 218 6.92 -5.51 16.56
C LEU A 218 7.37 -6.03 17.94
N ILE A 219 8.29 -5.34 18.62
CA ILE A 219 8.62 -5.60 20.03
C ILE A 219 8.06 -4.47 20.87
N LEU A 220 7.20 -4.78 21.84
CA LEU A 220 6.57 -3.79 22.71
C LEU A 220 6.88 -4.09 24.17
N LYS A 221 7.35 -3.09 24.92
CA LYS A 221 7.59 -3.22 26.36
C LYS A 221 6.37 -2.77 27.16
N THR A 222 5.99 -3.55 28.18
CA THR A 222 4.97 -3.14 29.13
C THR A 222 5.36 -1.82 29.82
N GLY A 223 4.39 -0.92 29.96
CA GLY A 223 4.56 0.41 30.52
C GLY A 223 5.22 1.43 29.58
N VAL A 224 5.57 1.07 28.34
CA VAL A 224 6.18 1.98 27.36
C VAL A 224 5.19 2.34 26.26
N GLN A 225 5.26 3.59 25.78
CA GLN A 225 4.46 4.06 24.66
C GLN A 225 5.02 3.55 23.33
N PHE A 226 4.12 3.23 22.41
CA PHE A 226 4.45 2.83 21.05
C PHE A 226 3.52 3.52 20.07
N SER A 227 3.97 3.60 18.82
CA SER A 227 3.24 4.25 17.73
C SER A 227 3.04 3.28 16.56
N MET A 228 1.98 3.50 15.80
CA MET A 228 1.79 2.90 14.48
C MET A 228 0.99 3.82 13.58
N THR A 229 1.04 3.54 12.27
CA THR A 229 0.32 4.34 11.27
C THR A 229 -0.52 3.44 10.41
N VAL A 230 -1.80 3.77 10.28
CA VAL A 230 -2.70 3.14 9.30
C VAL A 230 -3.01 4.12 8.18
N ARG A 231 -3.19 3.60 6.97
CA ARG A 231 -3.54 4.38 5.79
C ARG A 231 -4.67 3.72 5.05
N PHE A 232 -5.59 4.55 4.57
CA PHE A 232 -6.63 4.12 3.66
C PHE A 232 -6.19 4.45 2.23
N LEU A 233 -6.06 3.42 1.38
CA LEU A 233 -5.49 3.51 0.03
C LEU A 233 -6.43 4.18 -0.99
N VAL A 234 -7.71 4.35 -0.68
CA VAL A 234 -8.65 5.05 -1.56
C VAL A 234 -8.73 6.51 -1.14
N ASN A 235 -7.98 7.36 -1.84
CA ASN A 235 -7.78 8.76 -1.50
C ASN A 235 -8.74 9.69 -2.26
N ILE A 236 -10.03 9.51 -2.02
CA ILE A 236 -11.11 10.21 -2.73
C ILE A 236 -11.75 11.27 -1.81
N PRO A 237 -12.03 12.51 -2.27
CA PRO A 237 -12.66 13.60 -1.51
C PRO A 237 -13.89 13.21 -0.69
N GLU A 238 -14.74 12.37 -1.27
CA GLU A 238 -16.02 11.90 -0.75
C GLU A 238 -15.86 11.11 0.55
N PHE A 239 -14.69 10.52 0.78
CA PHE A 239 -14.37 9.73 1.96
C PHE A 239 -13.64 10.53 3.05
N LYS A 240 -13.11 11.74 2.75
CA LYS A 240 -12.20 12.51 3.62
C LYS A 240 -12.73 12.84 5.02
N CYS A 241 -14.05 12.97 5.19
CA CYS A 241 -14.67 13.42 6.46
C CYS A 241 -15.45 12.31 7.21
N LYS A 242 -15.34 11.04 6.79
CA LYS A 242 -16.26 9.98 7.22
C LYS A 242 -15.63 8.86 8.06
N PHE A 243 -14.32 8.93 8.33
CA PHE A 243 -13.62 7.85 9.04
C PHE A 243 -13.66 8.04 10.56
N LYS A 244 -14.12 7.01 11.26
CA LYS A 244 -13.89 6.83 12.69
C LYS A 244 -13.00 5.61 12.91
N VAL A 245 -11.71 5.83 13.16
CA VAL A 245 -10.76 4.79 13.54
C VAL A 245 -11.03 4.40 15.00
N LYS A 246 -11.41 3.15 15.24
CA LYS A 246 -11.51 2.57 16.58
C LYS A 246 -10.55 1.40 16.65
N PRO A 247 -9.48 1.47 17.45
CA PRO A 247 -8.60 0.33 17.63
C PRO A 247 -9.30 -0.73 18.48
N VAL A 248 -9.47 -1.92 17.92
CA VAL A 248 -9.93 -3.11 18.64
C VAL A 248 -8.71 -3.98 18.95
N PHE A 249 -8.67 -4.60 20.12
CA PHE A 249 -7.61 -5.53 20.53
C PHE A 249 -8.27 -6.87 20.91
N ASP A 250 -7.64 -7.99 20.56
CA ASP A 250 -8.23 -9.32 20.79
C ASP A 250 -8.64 -9.56 22.26
N LYS A 251 -9.73 -10.31 22.39
CA LYS A 251 -10.70 -10.35 23.49
C LYS A 251 -10.24 -11.12 24.75
N VAL A 252 -9.01 -10.88 25.24
CA VAL A 252 -8.55 -11.44 26.53
C VAL A 252 -8.31 -10.30 27.52
N SER A 253 -9.35 -9.97 28.30
CA SER A 253 -9.31 -9.37 29.65
C SER A 253 -8.20 -8.35 29.99
N ALA A 254 -7.94 -7.35 29.13
CA ALA A 254 -7.11 -6.20 29.49
C ALA A 254 -7.95 -4.92 29.56
N ARG A 255 -8.11 -4.37 30.78
CA ARG A 255 -8.62 -3.02 31.00
C ARG A 255 -7.53 -2.01 30.63
N TRP A 256 -7.83 -1.14 29.68
CA TRP A 256 -6.95 -0.07 29.21
C TRP A 256 -7.45 1.28 29.69
N THR A 257 -6.55 2.14 30.18
CA THR A 257 -6.85 3.54 30.47
C THR A 257 -5.97 4.42 29.58
N ASN A 258 -6.65 5.29 28.82
CA ASN A 258 -6.14 6.32 27.93
C ASN A 258 -5.61 5.82 26.57
N VAL A 259 -6.53 5.55 25.64
CA VAL A 259 -6.28 5.77 24.20
C VAL A 259 -6.31 7.28 24.01
N GLN A 260 -5.14 7.92 24.07
CA GLN A 260 -5.04 9.34 23.76
C GLN A 260 -4.86 9.44 22.24
N TYR A 261 -5.96 9.68 21.52
CA TYR A 261 -5.88 10.12 20.13
C TYR A 261 -5.18 11.48 20.13
N ARG A 262 -3.91 11.51 19.72
CA ARG A 262 -3.19 12.75 19.44
C ARG A 262 -2.73 12.69 17.98
N GLY A 263 -3.68 12.58 17.08
CA GLY A 263 -3.46 12.82 15.66
C GLY A 263 -4.02 14.19 15.32
N GLU A 264 -3.15 15.09 14.87
CA GLU A 264 -3.57 16.27 14.09
C GLU A 264 -4.42 15.78 12.90
N SER A 265 -5.28 16.64 12.37
CA SER A 265 -6.14 16.34 11.22
C SER A 265 -5.40 15.54 10.15
N PRO A 266 -6.06 14.57 9.47
CA PRO A 266 -5.44 13.57 8.57
C PRO A 266 -4.79 14.12 7.28
N TRP A 267 -4.38 15.39 7.27
CA TRP A 267 -3.91 16.14 6.10
C TRP A 267 -2.59 16.85 6.41
N HIS A 268 -1.49 16.09 6.42
CA HIS A 268 -0.15 16.69 6.38
C HIS A 268 0.59 16.43 5.06
N SER A 269 -0.03 15.79 4.07
CA SER A 269 0.67 15.43 2.80
C SER A 269 -0.22 15.07 1.62
N GLY A 270 -1.55 15.22 1.72
CA GLY A 270 -2.48 14.76 0.69
C GLY A 270 -2.92 13.30 0.82
N CYS A 271 -2.49 12.56 1.84
CA CYS A 271 -2.80 11.13 2.06
C CYS A 271 -3.56 10.91 3.38
N MET A 272 -4.47 9.92 3.44
CA MET A 272 -5.26 9.60 4.63
C MET A 272 -4.49 8.74 5.65
N ASN A 273 -3.57 9.35 6.38
CA ASN A 273 -2.78 8.68 7.42
C ASN A 273 -3.35 8.94 8.82
N PHE A 274 -3.43 7.88 9.63
CA PHE A 274 -3.79 7.98 11.05
C PHE A 274 -2.63 7.47 11.90
N ASN A 275 -1.99 8.37 12.62
CA ASN A 275 -0.97 8.02 13.61
C ASN A 275 -1.64 7.70 14.94
N LEU A 276 -1.34 6.52 15.47
CA LEU A 276 -1.94 5.99 16.68
C LEU A 276 -0.85 5.76 17.72
N GLU A 277 -1.04 6.28 18.92
CA GLU A 277 -0.16 6.06 20.07
C GLU A 277 -0.86 5.25 21.15
N PHE A 278 -0.15 4.27 21.71
CA PHE A 278 -0.69 3.29 22.63
C PHE A 278 0.29 2.99 23.76
N LYS A 279 -0.21 2.46 24.88
CA LYS A 279 0.60 2.03 26.02
C LYS A 279 0.09 0.71 26.57
N ILE A 280 0.96 -0.31 26.61
CA ILE A 280 0.65 -1.63 27.17
C ILE A 280 0.80 -1.61 28.71
N ARG A 281 -0.12 -2.17 29.49
CA ARG A 281 -0.10 -2.26 30.96
C ARG A 281 -0.24 -3.71 31.45
N SER A 282 -0.53 -4.65 30.54
CA SER A 282 -0.66 -6.08 30.81
C SER A 282 0.19 -6.88 29.82
N SER A 283 0.72 -8.00 30.27
CA SER A 283 1.64 -8.90 29.55
C SER A 283 0.90 -9.87 28.61
N LEU A 284 0.05 -9.34 27.72
CA LEU A 284 -0.60 -10.18 26.70
C LEU A 284 0.17 -10.12 25.38
N LEU A 285 0.47 -11.30 24.87
CA LEU A 285 1.43 -11.56 23.81
C LEU A 285 0.96 -11.20 22.40
N LEU A 286 -0.25 -10.67 22.20
CA LEU A 286 -0.79 -10.51 20.85
C LEU A 286 -1.82 -9.40 20.73
N ILE A 287 -1.57 -8.52 19.76
CA ILE A 287 -2.42 -7.40 19.40
C ILE A 287 -2.84 -7.60 17.94
N ARG A 288 -4.07 -8.09 17.71
CA ARG A 288 -4.75 -7.88 16.44
C ARG A 288 -5.48 -6.56 16.53
N GLN A 289 -5.16 -5.64 15.64
CA GLN A 289 -5.90 -4.39 15.50
C GLN A 289 -7.01 -4.55 14.48
N SER A 290 -8.14 -3.89 14.74
CA SER A 290 -9.23 -3.70 13.77
C SER A 290 -9.51 -2.21 13.70
N VAL A 291 -9.80 -1.66 12.52
CA VAL A 291 -9.96 -0.22 12.31
C VAL A 291 -11.00 0.09 11.23
N CYS A 292 -11.92 1.01 11.56
CA CYS A 292 -12.84 1.80 10.72
C CYS A 292 -14.25 1.25 10.39
N SER A 293 -15.25 2.07 10.71
CA SER A 293 -16.62 2.01 10.19
C SER A 293 -16.86 3.19 9.24
N PHE A 294 -17.40 2.95 8.04
CA PHE A 294 -17.78 3.97 7.08
C PHE A 294 -19.19 4.53 7.37
N ILE A 295 -19.39 5.85 7.26
CA ILE A 295 -20.73 6.47 7.33
C ILE A 295 -20.93 7.33 6.08
N ASP A 296 -21.70 6.79 5.13
CA ASP A 296 -22.68 7.47 4.27
C ASP A 296 -22.47 7.51 2.73
N ARG A 297 -23.61 7.40 2.04
CA ARG A 297 -23.99 7.35 0.60
C ARG A 297 -24.29 5.99 -0.04
N VAL A 298 -23.86 4.87 0.52
CA VAL A 298 -24.33 3.53 0.10
C VAL A 298 -24.54 2.68 1.36
N PRO A 299 -25.78 2.31 1.72
CA PRO A 299 -26.03 1.24 2.68
C PRO A 299 -25.45 -0.08 2.13
N PRO A 300 -24.84 -0.94 2.96
CA PRO A 300 -24.79 -0.90 4.43
C PRO A 300 -23.50 -0.25 4.98
N VAL A 301 -23.51 0.06 6.27
CA VAL A 301 -22.33 0.48 7.06
C VAL A 301 -21.22 -0.55 6.85
N LEU A 302 -20.19 -0.19 6.09
CA LEU A 302 -19.04 -1.05 5.85
C LEU A 302 -18.09 -0.98 7.06
N LEU A 303 -17.85 -2.13 7.69
CA LEU A 303 -16.76 -2.30 8.64
C LEU A 303 -15.53 -2.76 7.85
N VAL A 304 -14.52 -1.90 7.80
CA VAL A 304 -13.20 -2.27 7.30
C VAL A 304 -12.35 -2.71 8.50
N GLN A 305 -11.40 -3.61 8.27
CA GLN A 305 -10.50 -4.06 9.32
C GLN A 305 -9.11 -4.31 8.73
N ALA A 306 -8.10 -3.77 9.40
CA ALA A 306 -6.70 -4.04 9.09
C ALA A 306 -5.98 -4.41 10.38
N SER A 307 -5.19 -5.49 10.34
CA SER A 307 -4.41 -5.97 11.48
C SER A 307 -2.93 -5.76 11.27
N SER A 308 -2.22 -5.40 12.34
CA SER A 308 -0.75 -5.39 12.35
C SER A 308 -0.20 -6.81 12.26
N LEU A 309 1.08 -6.93 11.94
CA LEU A 309 1.81 -8.18 12.13
C LEU A 309 1.81 -8.56 13.63
N PRO A 310 1.96 -9.85 13.96
CA PRO A 310 2.13 -10.29 15.34
C PRO A 310 3.26 -9.55 16.04
N VAL A 311 3.03 -9.27 17.31
CA VAL A 311 3.90 -8.45 18.15
C VAL A 311 4.35 -9.29 19.34
N VAL A 312 5.59 -9.16 19.77
CA VAL A 312 6.09 -9.77 21.01
C VAL A 312 6.09 -8.73 22.13
N VAL A 313 5.41 -9.05 23.24
CA VAL A 313 5.36 -8.18 24.42
C VAL A 313 6.39 -8.63 25.45
N ILE A 314 7.25 -7.71 25.87
CA ILE A 314 8.34 -7.94 26.83
C ILE A 314 8.13 -7.15 28.13
N SER A 315 8.66 -7.67 29.23
CA SER A 315 8.66 -6.99 30.54
C SER A 315 9.98 -6.26 30.79
N SER A 316 11.09 -6.80 30.29
CA SER A 316 12.43 -6.24 30.47
C SER A 316 13.12 -5.99 29.12
N THR A 317 13.97 -4.96 29.05
CA THR A 317 14.79 -4.67 27.86
C THR A 317 15.86 -5.74 27.61
N SER A 318 16.20 -6.56 28.62
CA SER A 318 17.10 -7.70 28.44
C SER A 318 16.52 -8.79 27.53
N GLN A 319 15.20 -8.82 27.34
CA GLN A 319 14.52 -9.80 26.48
C GLN A 319 14.49 -9.38 25.00
N VAL A 320 14.93 -8.15 24.68
CA VAL A 320 14.88 -7.61 23.30
C VAL A 320 15.62 -8.49 22.28
N PRO A 321 16.84 -9.02 22.55
CA PRO A 321 17.52 -9.89 21.60
C PRO A 321 16.71 -11.14 21.28
N SER A 322 16.25 -11.88 22.29
CA SER A 322 15.48 -13.11 22.12
C SER A 322 14.13 -12.85 21.46
N ALA A 323 13.42 -11.78 21.86
CA ALA A 323 12.17 -11.36 21.23
C ALA A 323 12.36 -11.00 19.74
N TRP A 324 13.48 -10.35 19.41
CA TRP A 324 13.81 -10.03 18.01
C TRP A 324 14.10 -11.28 17.18
N ALA A 325 14.79 -12.27 17.76
CA ALA A 325 14.97 -13.57 17.10
C ALA A 325 13.62 -14.21 16.73
N SER A 326 12.67 -14.23 17.66
CA SER A 326 11.31 -14.74 17.40
C SER A 326 10.60 -13.97 16.29
N ILE A 327 10.68 -12.64 16.30
CA ILE A 327 10.10 -11.78 15.26
C ILE A 327 10.74 -12.07 13.89
N MET A 328 12.07 -12.14 13.80
CA MET A 328 12.76 -12.47 12.54
C MET A 328 12.37 -13.85 12.04
N TRP A 329 12.36 -14.86 12.90
CA TRP A 329 12.02 -16.23 12.54
C TRP A 329 10.59 -16.32 12.00
N TRP A 330 9.64 -15.70 12.71
CA TRP A 330 8.24 -15.69 12.31
C TRP A 330 8.02 -14.95 10.98
N ASN A 331 8.64 -13.78 10.80
CA ASN A 331 8.51 -13.00 9.56
C ASN A 331 9.18 -13.68 8.36
N MET A 332 10.17 -14.55 8.59
CA MET A 332 10.78 -15.33 7.52
C MET A 332 9.88 -16.46 7.04
N LEU A 333 9.25 -17.17 7.99
CA LEU A 333 8.44 -18.36 7.72
C LEU A 333 7.01 -18.05 7.25
N SER A 334 6.37 -17.03 7.83
CA SER A 334 4.97 -16.74 7.53
C SER A 334 4.87 -16.02 6.19
N THR A 335 4.21 -16.65 5.22
CA THR A 335 4.08 -16.14 3.85
C THR A 335 2.73 -15.49 3.54
N SER A 336 1.65 -15.87 4.23
CA SER A 336 0.31 -15.30 4.00
C SER A 336 -0.60 -15.36 5.22
N GLU A 337 -1.67 -14.57 5.19
CA GLU A 337 -2.77 -14.64 6.16
C GLU A 337 -3.60 -15.94 5.99
N PRO A 338 -4.23 -16.47 7.07
CA PRO A 338 -4.24 -15.95 8.44
C PRO A 338 -2.92 -16.22 9.18
N TRP A 339 -2.46 -15.22 9.95
CA TRP A 339 -1.22 -15.30 10.72
C TRP A 339 -1.23 -16.47 11.71
N ASN A 340 -0.39 -17.47 11.47
CA ASN A 340 -0.26 -18.63 12.35
C ASN A 340 0.59 -18.28 13.57
N LEU A 341 -0.06 -18.17 14.72
CA LEU A 341 0.58 -17.83 15.99
C LEU A 341 1.33 -19.00 16.62
N SER A 342 1.01 -20.24 16.23
CA SER A 342 1.70 -21.42 16.74
C SER A 342 3.17 -21.46 16.31
N LEU A 343 3.54 -20.70 15.28
CA LEU A 343 4.92 -20.53 14.82
C LEU A 343 5.85 -19.89 15.89
N PHE A 344 5.31 -19.14 16.85
CA PHE A 344 6.11 -18.64 17.98
C PHE A 344 6.41 -19.72 19.02
N ILE A 345 5.58 -20.76 19.08
CA ILE A 345 5.68 -21.84 20.07
C ILE A 345 6.57 -22.95 19.51
N ASN A 346 6.30 -23.40 18.27
CA ASN A 346 7.03 -24.48 17.60
C ASN A 346 7.36 -24.06 16.16
N PRO A 347 8.40 -23.23 15.96
CA PRO A 347 8.79 -22.83 14.62
C PRO A 347 9.46 -23.98 13.87
N PRO A 348 9.13 -24.21 12.59
CA PRO A 348 9.92 -25.08 11.72
C PRO A 348 11.35 -24.52 11.51
N PRO A 349 12.30 -25.39 11.13
CA PRO A 349 13.66 -24.98 10.82
C PRO A 349 13.68 -24.09 9.57
N LEU A 350 14.46 -23.00 9.63
CA LEU A 350 14.73 -22.16 8.46
C LEU A 350 15.79 -22.79 7.57
N THR A 351 15.63 -22.60 6.25
CA THR A 351 16.72 -22.91 5.31
C THR A 351 17.90 -21.95 5.54
N TRP A 352 19.12 -22.42 5.25
CA TRP A 352 20.31 -21.56 5.37
C TRP A 352 20.22 -20.33 4.47
N GLU A 353 19.64 -20.44 3.27
CA GLU A 353 19.47 -19.33 2.35
C GLU A 353 18.64 -18.20 2.98
N GLN A 354 17.46 -18.52 3.51
CA GLN A 354 16.59 -17.57 4.20
C GLN A 354 17.29 -16.95 5.42
N LEU A 355 17.96 -17.76 6.24
CA LEU A 355 18.64 -17.26 7.44
C LEU A 355 19.84 -16.37 7.09
N SER A 356 20.66 -16.78 6.12
CA SER A 356 21.83 -16.03 5.68
C SER A 356 21.45 -14.66 5.13
N GLN A 357 20.33 -14.59 4.40
CA GLN A 357 19.78 -13.35 3.90
C GLN A 357 19.29 -12.45 5.05
N ALA A 358 18.51 -13.00 5.99
CA ALA A 358 18.05 -12.26 7.17
C ALA A 358 19.20 -11.72 8.03
N LEU A 359 20.25 -12.52 8.22
CA LEU A 359 21.47 -12.11 8.91
C LEU A 359 22.16 -10.97 8.17
N SER A 360 22.37 -11.10 6.86
CA SER A 360 23.00 -10.04 6.04
C SER A 360 22.22 -8.72 6.12
N TRP A 361 20.89 -8.77 6.12
CA TRP A 361 20.03 -7.59 6.32
C TRP A 361 20.24 -6.89 7.67
N GLN A 362 20.52 -7.63 8.76
CA GLN A 362 20.82 -7.02 10.05
C GLN A 362 22.10 -6.19 9.99
N PHE A 363 23.15 -6.72 9.36
CA PHE A 363 24.43 -6.02 9.20
C PHE A 363 24.31 -4.84 8.24
N LEU A 364 23.52 -4.99 7.16
CA LEU A 364 23.22 -3.91 6.24
C LEU A 364 22.50 -2.74 6.94
N THR A 365 21.48 -3.03 7.75
CA THR A 365 20.70 -2.02 8.47
C THR A 365 21.54 -1.28 9.53
N VAL A 366 22.44 -1.99 10.21
CA VAL A 366 23.23 -1.43 11.32
C VAL A 366 24.52 -0.75 10.85
N GLY A 367 25.22 -1.38 9.91
CA GLY A 367 26.57 -1.01 9.49
C GLY A 367 26.67 -0.52 8.05
N GLN A 368 25.56 -0.39 7.32
CA GLN A 368 25.52 0.03 5.90
C GLN A 368 26.29 -0.90 4.95
N ARG A 369 26.65 -2.10 5.42
CA ARG A 369 27.30 -3.16 4.64
C ARG A 369 26.81 -4.51 5.15
N GLY A 370 26.31 -5.33 4.23
CA GLY A 370 25.88 -6.70 4.52
C GLY A 370 27.06 -7.66 4.74
N LEU A 371 26.74 -8.95 4.85
CA LEU A 371 27.73 -10.01 4.97
C LEU A 371 28.14 -10.54 3.59
N ASP A 372 29.44 -10.77 3.40
CA ASP A 372 29.96 -11.42 2.18
C ASP A 372 29.92 -12.96 2.28
N GLU A 373 30.19 -13.64 1.17
CA GLU A 373 30.11 -15.10 1.07
C GLU A 373 31.07 -15.82 2.03
N ASN A 374 32.27 -15.26 2.25
CA ASN A 374 33.25 -15.85 3.16
C ASN A 374 32.80 -15.74 4.63
N GLN A 375 32.25 -14.58 5.00
CA GLN A 375 31.68 -14.34 6.32
C GLN A 375 30.46 -15.24 6.56
N LEU A 376 29.59 -15.38 5.56
CA LEU A 376 28.44 -16.27 5.61
C LEU A 376 28.86 -17.74 5.70
N SER A 377 29.90 -18.16 5.00
CA SER A 377 30.44 -19.52 5.11
C SER A 377 30.90 -19.83 6.54
N MET A 378 31.62 -18.92 7.19
CA MET A 378 32.06 -19.11 8.58
C MET A 378 30.87 -19.22 9.54
N LEU A 379 29.85 -18.37 9.34
CA LEU A 379 28.61 -18.43 10.10
C LEU A 379 27.85 -19.73 9.83
N ARG A 380 27.83 -20.23 8.59
CA ARG A 380 27.21 -21.50 8.23
C ARG A 380 27.83 -22.62 9.06
N ASP A 381 29.15 -22.75 9.04
CA ASP A 381 29.86 -23.82 9.75
C ASP A 381 29.61 -23.77 11.26
N LYS A 382 29.46 -22.56 11.81
CA LYS A 382 29.20 -22.34 13.24
C LYS A 382 27.75 -22.58 13.65
N ILE A 383 26.79 -22.35 12.74
CA ILE A 383 25.35 -22.27 13.05
C ILE A 383 24.56 -23.48 12.50
N VAL A 384 25.02 -24.17 11.46
CA VAL A 384 24.28 -25.26 10.79
C VAL A 384 23.92 -26.40 11.73
N VAL A 385 24.82 -26.77 12.65
CA VAL A 385 24.53 -27.85 13.62
C VAL A 385 23.36 -27.48 14.56
N PRO A 386 23.29 -26.26 15.13
CA PRO A 386 22.11 -25.78 15.86
C PRO A 386 20.79 -25.68 15.08
N ILE A 387 20.80 -25.33 13.79
CA ILE A 387 19.56 -25.07 13.01
C ILE A 387 18.77 -26.36 12.74
N LEU A 388 19.46 -27.50 12.63
CA LEU A 388 18.83 -28.80 12.35
C LEU A 388 17.79 -29.21 13.41
N PHE A 389 17.83 -28.61 14.60
CA PHE A 389 16.93 -28.90 15.73
C PHE A 389 15.83 -27.85 15.97
N GLY A 390 15.60 -26.92 15.03
CA GLY A 390 14.41 -26.06 15.01
C GLY A 390 14.71 -24.56 15.07
N MET A 391 15.41 -24.06 16.09
CA MET A 391 15.74 -22.63 16.23
C MET A 391 17.24 -22.39 16.40
N LEU A 392 17.69 -21.21 15.95
CA LEU A 392 18.96 -20.63 16.38
C LEU A 392 19.08 -20.70 17.91
N ASN A 393 20.15 -21.32 18.41
CA ASN A 393 20.46 -21.32 19.84
C ASN A 393 20.45 -19.87 20.37
N GLU A 394 19.71 -19.61 21.45
CA GLU A 394 19.58 -18.29 22.05
C GLU A 394 20.94 -17.64 22.32
N ASN A 395 21.94 -18.44 22.74
CA ASN A 395 23.30 -17.96 22.96
C ASN A 395 23.99 -17.48 21.67
N THR A 396 23.74 -18.15 20.54
CA THR A 396 24.31 -17.79 19.24
C THR A 396 23.72 -16.48 18.73
N TRP A 397 22.40 -16.30 18.86
CA TRP A 397 21.77 -15.05 18.49
C TRP A 397 22.21 -13.89 19.40
N ILE A 398 22.26 -14.10 20.73
CA ILE A 398 22.77 -13.09 21.66
C ILE A 398 24.20 -12.66 21.29
N TRP A 399 25.05 -13.59 20.87
CA TRP A 399 26.40 -13.29 20.39
C TRP A 399 26.40 -12.40 19.13
N ILE A 400 25.60 -12.74 18.12
CA ILE A 400 25.44 -11.94 16.89
C ILE A 400 24.87 -10.56 17.22
N ASP A 401 23.86 -10.49 18.08
CA ASP A 401 23.25 -9.25 18.55
C ASP A 401 24.26 -8.37 19.29
N GLY A 402 25.11 -8.98 20.11
CA GLY A 402 26.24 -8.33 20.78
C GLY A 402 27.21 -7.68 19.80
N ILE A 403 27.53 -8.37 18.70
CA ILE A 403 28.36 -7.85 17.60
C ILE A 403 27.65 -6.70 16.86
N LEU A 404 26.37 -6.84 16.53
CA LEU A 404 25.60 -5.77 15.88
C LEU A 404 25.60 -4.51 16.75
N ASP A 405 25.39 -4.64 18.05
CA ASP A 405 25.45 -3.52 18.99
C ASP A 405 26.87 -2.92 19.12
N LEU A 406 27.92 -3.76 19.02
CA LEU A 406 29.32 -3.31 18.97
C LEU A 406 29.59 -2.46 17.72
N ILE A 407 29.14 -2.94 16.56
CA ILE A 407 29.25 -2.22 15.28
C ILE A 407 28.52 -0.89 15.39
N LYS A 408 27.23 -0.94 15.76
CA LYS A 408 26.35 0.24 15.85
C LYS A 408 26.94 1.37 16.70
N LYS A 409 27.58 1.04 17.83
CA LYS A 409 28.04 2.03 18.79
C LYS A 409 29.47 2.50 18.54
N HIS A 410 30.35 1.65 18.01
CA HIS A 410 31.79 1.93 18.00
C HIS A 410 32.49 1.69 16.66
N LEU A 411 31.93 0.90 15.75
CA LEU A 411 32.66 0.42 14.57
C LEU A 411 31.91 0.63 13.24
N VAL A 412 30.84 1.44 13.20
CA VAL A 412 30.00 1.63 12.00
C VAL A 412 30.83 2.00 10.78
N ASP A 413 31.68 3.04 10.89
CA ASP A 413 32.47 3.51 9.76
C ASP A 413 33.51 2.48 9.29
N LEU A 414 34.19 1.82 10.24
CA LEU A 414 35.19 0.78 9.93
C LEU A 414 34.56 -0.44 9.25
N TRP A 415 33.34 -0.80 9.67
CA TRP A 415 32.59 -1.90 9.07
C TRP A 415 32.12 -1.54 7.66
N ARG A 416 31.46 -0.39 7.50
CA ARG A 416 30.98 0.15 6.22
C ARG A 416 32.09 0.15 5.19
N ASP A 417 33.27 0.63 5.60
CA ASP A 417 34.36 0.90 4.69
C ASP A 417 35.27 -0.32 4.43
N GLY A 418 34.85 -1.53 4.80
CA GLY A 418 35.61 -2.73 4.43
C GLY A 418 36.76 -3.09 5.37
N SER A 419 37.08 -2.27 6.36
CA SER A 419 38.32 -2.40 7.15
C SER A 419 38.29 -3.53 8.19
N ILE A 420 37.11 -4.07 8.48
CA ILE A 420 36.91 -5.19 9.39
C ILE A 420 36.51 -6.43 8.58
N MET A 421 37.31 -7.51 8.72
CA MET A 421 36.99 -8.81 8.15
C MET A 421 35.86 -9.50 8.93
N GLY A 422 35.83 -9.33 10.25
CA GLY A 422 34.68 -9.69 11.09
C GLY A 422 34.57 -11.20 11.33
N PHE A 423 33.85 -11.91 10.46
CA PHE A 423 33.57 -13.34 10.62
C PHE A 423 34.61 -14.20 9.91
N VAL A 424 35.63 -14.62 10.66
CA VAL A 424 36.67 -15.52 10.19
C VAL A 424 37.09 -16.42 11.36
N SER A 425 37.20 -17.73 11.12
CA SER A 425 37.61 -18.69 12.15
C SER A 425 39.08 -18.48 12.53
N ARG A 426 39.48 -18.97 13.71
CA ARG A 426 40.88 -18.91 14.15
C ARG A 426 41.82 -19.63 13.17
N GLU A 427 41.40 -20.81 12.70
CA GLU A 427 42.19 -21.59 11.75
C GLU A 427 42.32 -20.89 10.40
N ARG A 428 41.22 -20.34 9.86
CA ARG A 428 41.28 -19.58 8.61
C ARG A 428 42.09 -18.30 8.74
N THR A 429 42.04 -17.63 9.90
CA THR A 429 42.88 -16.46 10.20
C THR A 429 44.36 -16.82 10.15
N ARG A 430 44.73 -17.98 10.74
CA ARG A 430 46.11 -18.48 10.74
C ARG A 430 46.61 -18.72 9.32
N LEU A 431 45.83 -19.44 8.51
CA LEU A 431 46.17 -19.73 7.11
C LEU A 431 46.32 -18.46 6.26
N LEU A 432 45.37 -17.52 6.34
CA LEU A 432 45.40 -16.27 5.57
C LEU A 432 46.60 -15.37 5.89
N LEU A 433 47.06 -15.37 7.15
CA LEU A 433 48.17 -14.53 7.59
C LEU A 433 49.53 -15.20 7.41
N GLN A 434 49.62 -16.53 7.46
CA GLN A 434 50.88 -17.26 7.25
C GLN A 434 51.46 -17.05 5.85
N GLU A 435 50.61 -16.86 4.84
CA GLU A 435 51.01 -16.59 3.45
C GLU A 435 51.46 -15.14 3.22
N LYS A 436 51.38 -14.26 4.24
CA LYS A 436 51.63 -12.82 4.12
C LYS A 436 52.91 -12.39 4.81
N GLN A 437 53.45 -11.25 4.36
CA GLN A 437 54.65 -10.62 4.95
C GLN A 437 54.41 -10.19 6.40
N ALA A 438 55.49 -10.17 7.19
CA ALA A 438 55.47 -9.73 8.58
C ALA A 438 54.81 -8.36 8.76
N GLY A 439 53.97 -8.25 9.79
CA GLY A 439 53.22 -7.03 10.11
C GLY A 439 51.88 -6.90 9.38
N ASN A 440 51.51 -7.86 8.53
CA ASN A 440 50.14 -8.01 8.08
C ASN A 440 49.23 -8.43 9.25
N PHE A 441 48.09 -7.75 9.37
CA PHE A 441 47.11 -8.03 10.41
C PHE A 441 45.68 -7.99 9.87
N LEU A 442 44.77 -8.72 10.51
CA LEU A 442 43.35 -8.68 10.22
C LEU A 442 42.53 -8.46 11.50
N ILE A 443 41.33 -7.90 11.32
CA ILE A 443 40.41 -7.58 12.41
C ILE A 443 39.19 -8.51 12.33
N ARG A 444 38.91 -9.23 13.42
CA ARG A 444 37.80 -10.20 13.51
C ARG A 444 37.01 -10.05 14.80
N PHE A 445 35.77 -10.53 14.79
CA PHE A 445 34.95 -10.59 15.99
C PHE A 445 35.34 -11.78 16.86
N SER A 446 35.28 -11.58 18.17
CA SER A 446 35.54 -12.65 19.13
C SER A 446 34.39 -13.63 19.17
N GLU A 447 34.73 -14.91 19.06
CA GLU A 447 33.78 -16.02 19.19
C GLU A 447 33.45 -16.38 20.63
N SER A 448 34.27 -15.96 21.60
CA SER A 448 34.16 -16.33 23.02
C SER A 448 33.44 -15.29 23.88
N SER A 449 33.17 -14.09 23.36
CA SER A 449 32.55 -12.99 24.11
C SER A 449 31.07 -12.86 23.78
N LYS A 450 30.18 -13.10 24.75
CA LYS A 450 28.72 -12.99 24.56
C LYS A 450 28.26 -11.57 24.19
N ASP A 451 28.87 -10.55 24.79
CA ASP A 451 28.46 -9.14 24.60
C ASP A 451 29.03 -8.51 23.32
N GLY A 452 29.72 -9.29 22.49
CA GLY A 452 30.45 -8.81 21.32
C GLY A 452 31.78 -8.14 21.69
N ALA A 453 32.85 -8.60 21.06
CA ALA A 453 34.17 -8.01 21.19
C ALA A 453 34.94 -8.11 19.87
N VAL A 454 35.91 -7.22 19.66
CA VAL A 454 36.76 -7.19 18.47
C VAL A 454 38.19 -7.56 18.85
N THR A 455 38.87 -8.35 18.03
CA THR A 455 40.27 -8.68 18.19
C THR A 455 40.97 -8.50 16.84
N PHE A 456 42.28 -8.29 16.89
CA PHE A 456 43.12 -8.33 15.71
C PHE A 456 44.23 -9.35 15.90
N SER A 457 44.62 -9.94 14.77
CA SER A 457 45.64 -10.99 14.69
C SER A 457 46.66 -10.58 13.63
N TRP A 458 47.95 -10.81 13.88
CA TRP A 458 49.04 -10.42 12.99
C TRP A 458 50.08 -11.53 12.86
N VAL A 459 50.80 -11.53 11.74
CA VAL A 459 51.93 -12.44 11.50
C VAL A 459 53.26 -11.77 11.83
N ASP A 460 54.12 -12.50 12.53
CA ASP A 460 55.53 -12.16 12.71
C ASP A 460 56.41 -13.26 12.08
N GLN A 461 57.47 -12.84 11.37
CA GLN A 461 58.38 -13.74 10.63
C GLN A 461 59.80 -13.67 11.21
N SER A 462 59.90 -13.72 12.54
CA SER A 462 61.20 -13.71 13.22
C SER A 462 62.07 -14.94 12.89
N ASN A 463 61.47 -16.12 12.65
CA ASN A 463 62.14 -17.35 12.19
C ASN A 463 61.18 -18.25 11.38
N GLU A 464 60.03 -18.60 11.98
CA GLU A 464 58.88 -19.28 11.37
C GLU A 464 57.67 -18.32 11.42
N PRO A 465 56.72 -18.38 10.47
CA PRO A 465 55.55 -17.50 10.47
C PRO A 465 54.61 -17.83 11.63
N HIS A 466 54.70 -17.05 12.70
CA HIS A 466 53.83 -17.17 13.88
C HIS A 466 52.70 -16.15 13.80
N VAL A 467 51.48 -16.61 14.07
CA VAL A 467 50.30 -15.74 14.11
C VAL A 467 49.92 -15.47 15.56
N HIS A 468 50.00 -14.20 15.93
CA HIS A 468 49.61 -13.71 17.24
C HIS A 468 48.20 -13.10 17.19
N ALA A 469 47.45 -13.20 18.28
CA ALA A 469 46.18 -12.52 18.47
C ALA A 469 46.13 -11.83 19.84
N ILE A 470 45.44 -10.71 19.93
CA ILE A 470 45.25 -10.02 21.21
C ILE A 470 43.94 -10.44 21.86
N GLN A 471 43.95 -10.46 23.19
CA GLN A 471 42.72 -10.63 23.95
C GLN A 471 41.63 -9.63 23.48
N PRO A 472 40.40 -10.09 23.19
CA PRO A 472 39.38 -9.25 22.56
C PRO A 472 39.05 -7.95 23.32
N TYR A 473 38.88 -6.86 22.58
CA TYR A 473 38.41 -5.56 23.03
C TYR A 473 36.87 -5.50 23.09
N THR A 474 36.36 -5.20 24.28
CA THR A 474 34.93 -5.10 24.56
C THR A 474 34.42 -3.67 24.41
N LYS A 475 33.09 -3.49 24.43
CA LYS A 475 32.42 -2.17 24.43
C LYS A 475 32.91 -1.24 25.54
N LYS A 476 33.29 -1.79 26.69
CA LYS A 476 33.80 -1.00 27.83
C LYS A 476 35.11 -0.31 27.48
N GLU A 477 36.00 -1.01 26.76
CA GLU A 477 37.31 -0.49 26.37
C GLU A 477 37.19 0.43 25.15
N LEU A 478 36.34 0.07 24.18
CA LEU A 478 36.08 0.89 23.01
C LEU A 478 35.35 2.21 23.33
N SER A 479 34.65 2.27 24.48
CA SER A 479 34.12 3.52 25.03
C SER A 479 35.20 4.47 25.54
N VAL A 480 36.37 3.94 25.94
CA VAL A 480 37.49 4.73 26.48
C VAL A 480 38.48 5.09 25.37
N SER A 481 38.69 4.21 24.39
CA SER A 481 39.63 4.42 23.30
C SER A 481 39.09 3.83 22.00
N THR A 482 39.14 4.61 20.92
CA THR A 482 38.66 4.15 19.63
C THR A 482 39.52 3.00 19.09
N LEU A 483 38.94 2.10 18.29
CA LEU A 483 39.71 0.99 17.70
C LEU A 483 40.90 1.48 16.86
N PRO A 484 40.78 2.54 16.02
CA PRO A 484 41.93 3.10 15.31
C PRO A 484 43.03 3.59 16.25
N ASP A 485 42.70 4.29 17.35
CA ASP A 485 43.70 4.76 18.32
C ASP A 485 44.42 3.61 19.02
N ILE A 486 43.68 2.54 19.35
CA ILE A 486 44.26 1.30 19.90
C ILE A 486 45.25 0.71 18.89
N ILE A 487 44.86 0.58 17.62
CA ILE A 487 45.72 0.04 16.55
C ILE A 487 46.98 0.89 16.36
N TYR A 488 46.88 2.22 16.37
CA TYR A 488 48.04 3.11 16.19
C TYR A 488 49.01 3.09 17.37
N ARG A 489 48.49 3.06 18.60
CA ARG A 489 49.28 3.16 19.83
C ARG A 489 49.68 1.80 20.40
N TYR A 490 49.24 0.70 19.77
CA TYR A 490 49.64 -0.63 20.17
C TYR A 490 51.16 -0.80 20.09
N SER A 491 51.75 -1.37 21.13
CA SER A 491 53.18 -1.65 21.23
C SER A 491 53.39 -2.91 22.06
N LEU A 492 54.39 -3.70 21.66
CA LEU A 492 54.77 -4.92 22.37
C LEU A 492 55.61 -4.55 23.61
N SER A 493 55.26 -5.11 24.77
CA SER A 493 56.01 -4.91 26.02
C SER A 493 57.41 -5.53 25.99
N SER A 494 57.66 -6.50 25.11
CA SER A 494 58.94 -7.21 24.96
C SER A 494 59.96 -6.52 24.06
N GLN A 495 59.54 -5.63 23.16
CA GLN A 495 60.40 -4.92 22.22
C GLN A 495 60.13 -3.42 22.28
N ARG A 496 61.13 -2.63 22.70
CA ARG A 496 61.01 -1.17 22.86
C ARG A 496 60.37 -0.52 21.61
N SER A 497 59.14 -0.02 21.80
CA SER A 497 58.41 0.95 20.96
C SER A 497 58.03 0.61 19.51
N ARG A 498 58.15 -0.64 19.02
CA ARG A 498 57.70 -0.95 17.65
C ARG A 498 56.25 -1.47 17.64
N ASN A 499 55.39 -0.82 16.87
CA ASN A 499 54.03 -1.30 16.62
C ASN A 499 54.08 -2.42 15.56
N PRO A 500 53.67 -3.66 15.89
CA PRO A 500 53.71 -4.79 14.94
C PRO A 500 52.65 -4.70 13.83
N LEU A 501 51.66 -3.81 13.96
CA LEU A 501 50.56 -3.66 13.01
C LEU A 501 50.99 -2.66 11.92
N VAL A 502 51.29 -3.17 10.73
CA VAL A 502 51.84 -2.37 9.61
C VAL A 502 50.87 -2.34 8.43
N TYR A 503 50.39 -3.51 8.00
CA TYR A 503 49.52 -3.66 6.84
C TYR A 503 48.20 -4.31 7.26
N LEU A 504 47.07 -3.68 6.97
CA LEU A 504 45.77 -4.32 7.07
C LEU A 504 45.62 -5.31 5.90
N TYR A 505 45.19 -6.52 6.20
CA TYR A 505 44.96 -7.56 5.19
C TYR A 505 44.09 -7.04 4.01
N PRO A 506 44.46 -7.33 2.75
CA PRO A 506 45.54 -8.23 2.37
C PRO A 506 46.95 -7.62 2.42
N ASP A 507 47.12 -6.33 2.08
CA ASP A 507 48.42 -5.62 2.05
C ASP A 507 48.23 -4.08 2.03
N ILE A 508 47.22 -3.58 2.74
CA ILE A 508 46.85 -2.15 2.76
C ILE A 508 47.65 -1.44 3.86
N PRO A 509 48.43 -0.38 3.59
CA PRO A 509 49.13 0.35 4.64
C PRO A 509 48.18 0.85 5.74
N LYS A 510 48.55 0.69 7.00
CA LYS A 510 47.74 1.10 8.17
C LYS A 510 47.25 2.55 8.06
N ASP A 511 48.10 3.46 7.62
CA ASP A 511 47.75 4.88 7.46
C ASP A 511 46.69 5.10 6.37
N THR A 512 46.73 4.32 5.28
CA THR A 512 45.71 4.36 4.23
C THR A 512 44.36 3.84 4.74
N ALA A 513 44.37 2.75 5.51
CA ALA A 513 43.16 2.14 6.04
C ALA A 513 42.50 2.96 7.17
N PHE A 514 43.31 3.45 8.13
CA PHE A 514 42.80 4.04 9.36
C PHE A 514 43.07 5.54 9.52
N GLY A 515 43.84 6.17 8.62
CA GLY A 515 44.30 7.55 8.76
C GLY A 515 43.17 8.57 8.92
N ARG A 516 42.06 8.38 8.20
CA ARG A 516 40.89 9.26 8.28
C ARG A 516 40.14 9.21 9.62
N TYR A 517 40.37 8.19 10.45
CA TYR A 517 39.73 8.05 11.76
C TYR A 517 40.64 8.43 12.92
N LYS A 518 41.84 8.94 12.62
CA LYS A 518 42.80 9.35 13.63
C LYS A 518 42.22 10.50 14.45
N SER A 519 42.10 10.32 15.76
CA SER A 519 41.66 11.38 16.64
C SER A 519 42.78 12.43 16.77
N CYS A 520 42.50 13.67 16.36
CA CYS A 520 43.41 14.79 16.50
C CYS A 520 43.26 15.38 17.92
N GLY A 521 43.67 14.64 18.97
CA GLY A 521 43.47 15.14 20.34
C GLY A 521 43.96 14.26 21.48
N ILE A 522 44.63 14.93 22.42
CA ILE A 522 45.25 14.49 23.67
C ILE A 522 44.34 13.57 24.49
N THR A 523 44.58 12.27 24.46
CA THR A 523 44.08 11.33 25.48
C THR A 523 45.23 11.07 26.46
N SER A 524 44.98 11.23 27.77
CA SER A 524 46.00 11.16 28.82
C SER A 524 46.80 9.85 28.76
N ARG A 525 48.13 9.94 28.78
CA ARG A 525 49.04 8.78 28.67
C ARG A 525 48.83 7.70 29.74
N LEU A 526 48.24 8.07 30.89
CA LEU A 526 48.08 7.21 32.07
C LEU A 526 46.93 6.20 31.97
N THR A 527 45.86 6.47 31.20
CA THR A 527 44.75 5.50 30.99
C THR A 527 45.03 4.55 29.82
N PHE A 528 45.91 4.95 28.90
CA PHE A 528 46.23 4.18 27.70
C PHE A 528 47.13 2.96 27.97
N SER A 529 48.06 3.05 28.94
CA SER A 529 49.01 1.97 29.21
C SER A 529 48.35 0.66 29.62
N THR A 530 47.20 0.72 30.30
CA THR A 530 46.43 -0.46 30.77
C THR A 530 45.60 -1.10 29.65
N ILE A 531 45.21 -0.33 28.63
CA ILE A 531 44.36 -0.80 27.51
C ILE A 531 45.23 -1.44 26.41
N THR A 532 46.46 -0.98 26.23
CA THR A 532 47.41 -1.53 25.25
C THR A 532 48.18 -2.75 25.77
N SER A 533 48.25 -2.96 27.08
CA SER A 533 48.95 -4.08 27.73
C SER A 533 48.07 -5.34 27.88
N LYS A 534 47.38 -5.72 26.80
CA LYS A 534 46.60 -6.95 26.76
C LYS A 534 47.46 -8.18 26.51
N GLN A 535 47.04 -9.31 27.08
CA GLN A 535 47.67 -10.60 26.86
C GLN A 535 47.68 -10.97 25.37
N ILE A 536 48.84 -11.43 24.90
CA ILE A 536 49.02 -11.99 23.56
C ILE A 536 48.70 -13.48 23.64
N ILE A 537 47.89 -13.94 22.69
CA ILE A 537 47.46 -15.31 22.51
C ILE A 537 48.11 -15.80 21.21
N MET A 538 48.81 -16.92 21.25
CA MET A 538 49.27 -17.60 20.03
C MET A 538 48.09 -18.36 19.42
N LEU A 539 47.85 -18.16 18.12
CA LEU A 539 46.74 -18.81 17.40
C LEU A 539 47.11 -20.16 16.82
#